data_AF-A0A2I0TFA8-F1
#
_entry.id   AF-A0A2I0TFA8-F1
#
_cell.length_a   1.000
_cell.length_b   1.000
_cell.length_c   1.000
_cell.angle_alpha   90.00
_cell.angle_beta   90.00
_cell.angle_gamma   90.00
#
_symmetry.space_group_name_H-M   'P 1'
#
loop_
_entity.id
_entity.type
_entity.pdbx_description
1 polymer ?
#
loop_
_entity_poly.entity_id
_entity_poly.type
_entity_poly.pdbx_seq_one_letter_code
_entity_poly.pdbx_strand_id
1 'polypeptide(L)'
;MSVLVPGLTGVIMVLVLFLMCTASTYAIRVSNYDIFWYTHNLFFVFYMLLMLHVSGGVLKYQTNLEEHPPGCFNPNKTLRENMTMPKAFEESFPDYTTEPFPEDLSVPEPFVQNNFMRICSEEPKFQSHFPETWIWISGPLCLYCVERLYRYLRSNKPVTITSVISHPSNVLEVRMIKDDFKARPGQYVILHCPRVSALESHPFTLTMNTAKTMNPVILISRNNVIERY
;
A
#
# COMPACT_ATOMS: atom_id res chain seq x y z
N MET A 1 -11.68 19.54 -12.99
CA MET A 1 -10.92 18.29 -13.27
C MET A 1 -10.19 17.73 -12.04
N SER A 2 -9.91 18.51 -10.99
CA SER A 2 -9.10 18.09 -9.83
C SER A 2 -9.65 16.91 -9.01
N VAL A 3 -10.97 16.71 -8.96
CA VAL A 3 -11.57 15.65 -8.12
C VAL A 3 -11.82 14.35 -8.89
N LEU A 4 -11.94 14.43 -10.23
CA LEU A 4 -12.28 13.28 -11.07
C LEU A 4 -11.16 12.24 -11.12
N VAL A 5 -9.91 12.70 -11.20
CA VAL A 5 -8.72 11.83 -11.28
C VAL A 5 -8.59 10.96 -10.03
N PRO A 6 -8.51 11.51 -8.80
CA PRO A 6 -8.44 10.71 -7.59
C PRO A 6 -9.72 9.89 -7.34
N GLY A 7 -10.90 10.40 -7.72
CA GLY A 7 -12.15 9.65 -7.61
C GLY A 7 -12.16 8.36 -8.45
N LEU A 8 -11.88 8.48 -9.75
CA LEU A 8 -11.90 7.34 -10.68
C LEU A 8 -10.75 6.35 -10.38
N THR A 9 -9.53 6.87 -10.18
CA THR A 9 -8.39 6.01 -9.82
C THR A 9 -8.64 5.27 -8.51
N GLY A 10 -9.26 5.91 -7.51
CA GLY A 10 -9.62 5.27 -6.24
C GLY A 10 -10.58 4.09 -6.42
N VAL A 11 -11.64 4.24 -7.22
CA VAL A 11 -12.59 3.14 -7.51
C VAL A 11 -11.88 1.97 -8.21
N ILE A 12 -11.03 2.26 -9.20
CA ILE A 12 -10.26 1.24 -9.90
C ILE A 12 -9.29 0.54 -8.94
N MET A 13 -8.64 1.29 -8.05
CA MET A 13 -7.72 0.73 -7.05
C MET A 13 -8.42 -0.21 -6.07
N VAL A 14 -9.61 0.15 -5.59
CA VAL A 14 -10.41 -0.73 -4.72
C VAL A 14 -10.80 -2.01 -5.46
N LEU A 15 -11.18 -1.92 -6.74
CA LEU A 15 -11.50 -3.08 -7.56
C LEU A 15 -10.29 -4.01 -7.74
N VAL A 16 -9.11 -3.44 -8.05
CA VAL A 16 -7.87 -4.23 -8.19
C VAL A 16 -7.50 -4.88 -6.86
N LEU A 17 -7.58 -4.14 -5.75
CA LEU A 17 -7.29 -4.68 -4.41
C LEU A 17 -8.24 -5.81 -4.04
N PHE A 18 -9.54 -5.67 -4.35
CA PHE A 18 -10.52 -6.72 -4.13
C PHE A 18 -10.15 -8.00 -4.90
N LEU A 19 -9.83 -7.89 -6.19
CA LEU A 19 -9.40 -9.04 -7.00
C LEU A 19 -8.14 -9.71 -6.43
N MET A 20 -7.15 -8.93 -6.02
CA MET A 20 -5.92 -9.43 -5.38
C MET A 20 -6.23 -10.18 -4.08
N CYS A 21 -7.05 -9.60 -3.21
CA CYS A 21 -7.42 -10.19 -1.92
C CYS A 21 -8.21 -11.49 -2.11
N THR A 22 -9.23 -11.49 -2.98
CA THR A 22 -10.04 -12.68 -3.25
C THR A 22 -9.18 -13.82 -3.80
N ALA A 23 -8.35 -13.55 -4.81
CA ALA A 23 -7.49 -14.59 -5.38
C ALA A 23 -6.37 -15.06 -4.43
N SER A 24 -6.01 -14.27 -3.43
CA SER A 24 -5.06 -14.66 -2.36
C SER A 24 -5.65 -15.58 -1.29
N THR A 25 -6.97 -15.83 -1.32
CA THR A 25 -7.61 -16.76 -0.37
C THR A 25 -7.05 -18.17 -0.50
N TYR A 26 -6.98 -18.89 0.62
CA TYR A 26 -6.44 -20.25 0.67
C TYR A 26 -7.09 -21.19 -0.34
N ALA A 27 -8.42 -21.11 -0.49
CA ALA A 27 -9.18 -21.94 -1.43
C ALA A 27 -8.73 -21.74 -2.89
N ILE A 28 -8.59 -20.48 -3.33
CA ILE A 28 -8.20 -20.17 -4.72
C ILE A 28 -6.72 -20.52 -4.95
N ARG A 29 -5.84 -20.16 -4.00
CA ARG A 29 -4.41 -20.44 -4.10
C ARG A 29 -4.11 -21.94 -4.18
N VAL A 30 -4.84 -22.77 -3.43
CA VAL A 30 -4.68 -24.24 -3.45
C VAL A 30 -5.32 -24.87 -4.67
N SER A 31 -6.35 -24.25 -5.25
CA SER A 31 -7.01 -24.77 -6.45
C SER A 31 -6.23 -24.46 -7.71
N ASN A 32 -5.76 -23.22 -7.88
CA ASN A 32 -5.05 -22.75 -9.07
C ASN A 32 -4.04 -21.66 -8.69
N TYR A 33 -2.77 -22.03 -8.54
CA TYR A 33 -1.72 -21.07 -8.19
C TYR A 33 -1.50 -20.01 -9.27
N ASP A 34 -1.66 -20.36 -10.55
CA ASP A 34 -1.45 -19.41 -11.64
C ASP A 34 -2.39 -18.20 -11.54
N ILE A 35 -3.66 -18.42 -11.18
CA ILE A 35 -4.63 -17.33 -10.94
C ILE A 35 -4.16 -16.45 -9.79
N PHE A 36 -3.76 -17.07 -8.66
CA PHE A 36 -3.18 -16.35 -7.54
C PHE A 36 -2.00 -15.50 -8.00
N TRP A 37 -1.06 -16.07 -8.77
CA TRP A 37 0.13 -15.38 -9.21
C TRP A 37 -0.18 -14.18 -10.12
N TYR A 38 -1.00 -14.36 -11.16
CA TYR A 38 -1.33 -13.28 -12.10
C TYR A 38 -2.07 -12.13 -11.42
N THR A 39 -3.06 -12.47 -10.59
CA THR A 39 -3.81 -11.47 -9.84
C THR A 39 -2.94 -10.75 -8.81
N HIS A 40 -2.04 -11.45 -8.11
CA HIS A 40 -1.13 -10.79 -7.17
C HIS A 40 -0.22 -9.80 -7.88
N ASN A 41 0.31 -10.12 -9.07
CA ASN A 41 1.17 -9.21 -9.85
C ASN A 41 0.46 -7.93 -10.31
N LEU A 42 -0.87 -7.83 -10.16
CA LEU A 42 -1.58 -6.56 -10.30
C LEU A 42 -1.12 -5.50 -9.29
N PHE A 43 -0.32 -5.86 -8.27
CA PHE A 43 0.32 -4.90 -7.37
C PHE A 43 1.13 -3.84 -8.14
N PHE A 44 1.73 -4.17 -9.30
CA PHE A 44 2.40 -3.19 -10.15
C PHE A 44 1.43 -2.15 -10.70
N VAL A 45 0.27 -2.60 -11.20
CA VAL A 45 -0.80 -1.73 -11.70
C VAL A 45 -1.37 -0.89 -10.55
N PHE A 46 -1.59 -1.50 -9.39
CA PHE A 46 -2.03 -0.84 -8.18
C PHE A 46 -1.07 0.30 -7.78
N TYR A 47 0.24 0.06 -7.77
CA TYR A 47 1.22 1.11 -7.46
C TYR A 47 1.23 2.25 -8.50
N MET A 48 1.09 1.94 -9.79
CA MET A 48 0.98 2.98 -10.83
C MET A 48 -0.28 3.82 -10.65
N LEU A 49 -1.41 3.19 -10.35
CA LEU A 49 -2.65 3.88 -10.02
C LEU A 49 -2.53 4.69 -8.72
N LEU A 50 -1.78 4.22 -7.73
CA LEU A 50 -1.52 4.95 -6.49
C LEU A 50 -0.78 6.26 -6.76
N MET A 51 0.24 6.22 -7.60
CA MET A 51 1.00 7.41 -8.00
C MET A 51 0.11 8.42 -8.74
N LEU A 52 -0.74 7.96 -9.65
CA LEU A 52 -1.71 8.81 -10.35
C LEU A 52 -2.79 9.36 -9.41
N HIS A 53 -3.29 8.55 -8.48
CA HIS A 53 -4.29 8.94 -7.49
C HIS A 53 -3.79 10.09 -6.62
N VAL A 54 -2.55 9.96 -6.12
CA VAL A 54 -1.87 10.95 -5.29
C VAL A 54 -1.57 12.24 -6.05
N SER A 55 -1.27 12.16 -7.35
CA SER A 55 -1.01 13.34 -8.19
C SER A 55 -2.20 14.30 -8.32
N GLY A 56 -3.42 13.85 -7.97
CA GLY A 56 -4.65 14.64 -8.07
C GLY A 56 -4.72 15.85 -7.13
N GLY A 57 -3.87 15.92 -6.09
CA GLY A 57 -3.71 17.13 -5.26
C GLY A 57 -4.99 17.60 -4.55
N VAL A 58 -5.92 16.69 -4.25
CA VAL A 58 -7.17 17.02 -3.55
C VAL A 58 -6.91 17.50 -2.13
N LEU A 59 -5.92 16.91 -1.46
CA LEU A 59 -5.46 17.39 -0.16
C LEU A 59 -4.65 18.67 -0.37
N LYS A 60 -5.18 19.78 0.12
CA LYS A 60 -4.54 21.09 0.10
C LYS A 60 -4.30 21.56 1.52
N TYR A 61 -3.19 22.23 1.72
CA TYR A 61 -2.85 22.89 2.97
C TYR A 61 -2.81 24.39 2.73
N GLN A 62 -3.08 25.15 3.78
CA GLN A 62 -2.96 26.60 3.73
C GLN A 62 -1.49 26.98 3.83
N THR A 63 -0.99 27.78 2.89
CA THR A 63 0.42 28.23 2.88
C THR A 63 0.60 29.58 3.57
N ASN A 64 -0.44 30.41 3.57
CA ASN A 64 -0.43 31.79 4.05
C ASN A 64 -1.02 31.87 5.47
N LEU A 65 -0.37 31.20 6.43
CA LEU A 65 -0.82 31.10 7.82
C LEU A 65 -0.55 32.37 8.63
N GLU A 66 0.50 33.11 8.29
CA GLU A 66 0.91 34.32 9.00
C GLU A 66 -0.04 35.49 8.69
N GLU A 67 -0.43 35.62 7.42
CA GLU A 67 -1.31 36.69 6.94
C GLU A 67 -2.80 36.35 7.08
N HIS A 68 -3.16 35.06 7.15
CA HIS A 68 -4.52 34.58 7.39
C HIS A 68 -4.57 33.47 8.45
N PRO A 69 -4.50 33.80 9.75
CA PRO A 69 -4.66 32.79 10.80
C PRO A 69 -6.11 32.25 10.82
N PRO A 70 -6.32 30.95 11.13
CA PRO A 70 -7.65 30.37 11.19
C PRO A 70 -8.51 31.09 12.25
N GLY A 71 -9.71 31.52 11.86
CA GLY A 71 -10.62 32.29 12.71
C GLY A 71 -10.40 33.82 12.69
N CYS A 72 -9.56 34.34 11.78
CA CYS A 72 -9.42 35.78 11.60
C CYS A 72 -10.69 36.44 11.02
N PHE A 73 -10.89 37.71 11.32
CA PHE A 73 -12.03 38.51 10.84
C PHE A 73 -11.62 39.34 9.61
N ASN A 74 -12.41 39.29 8.53
CA ASN A 74 -12.17 40.09 7.32
C ASN A 74 -13.19 41.23 7.19
N PRO A 75 -12.84 42.47 7.57
CA PRO A 75 -13.77 43.60 7.61
C PRO A 75 -14.32 44.01 6.22
N ASN A 76 -13.55 43.79 5.15
CA ASN A 76 -13.97 44.12 3.77
C ASN A 76 -15.06 43.17 3.25
N LYS A 77 -15.07 41.92 3.73
CA LYS A 77 -16.11 40.95 3.39
C LYS A 77 -17.41 41.22 4.16
N THR A 78 -17.31 41.62 5.42
CA THR A 78 -18.47 41.92 6.28
C THR A 78 -19.23 43.16 5.80
N LEU A 79 -18.55 44.23 5.38
CA LEU A 79 -19.24 45.43 4.84
C LEU A 79 -20.11 45.08 3.61
N ARG A 80 -19.64 44.15 2.77
CA ARG A 80 -20.35 43.70 1.57
C ARG A 80 -21.54 42.79 1.88
N GLU A 81 -21.47 42.02 2.96
CA GLU A 81 -22.60 41.24 3.49
C GLU A 81 -23.63 42.16 4.20
N ASN A 82 -23.17 43.25 4.84
CA ASN A 82 -24.02 44.26 5.46
C ASN A 82 -24.83 45.11 4.46
N MET A 83 -24.55 45.01 3.16
CA MET A 83 -25.36 45.61 2.08
C MET A 83 -26.40 44.66 1.48
N THR A 84 -26.45 43.39 1.90
CA THR A 84 -27.46 42.44 1.44
C THR A 84 -27.95 41.56 2.60
N MET A 85 -28.80 42.11 3.47
CA MET A 85 -29.50 41.32 4.50
C MET A 85 -30.62 40.48 3.86
N PRO A 86 -30.64 39.14 3.98
CA PRO A 86 -31.83 38.35 3.76
C PRO A 86 -32.80 38.60 4.92
N LYS A 87 -34.06 38.83 4.58
CA LYS A 87 -35.17 39.29 5.43
C LYS A 87 -35.71 38.21 6.40
N ALA A 88 -34.85 37.35 6.94
CA ALA A 88 -35.28 36.11 7.59
C ALA A 88 -34.56 35.85 8.92
N PHE A 89 -34.68 36.77 9.88
CA PHE A 89 -34.65 36.39 11.30
C PHE A 89 -35.22 37.53 12.15
N GLU A 90 -36.53 37.75 11.98
CA GLU A 90 -37.33 38.53 12.91
C GLU A 90 -38.08 37.52 13.78
N GLU A 91 -37.51 37.14 14.92
CA GLU A 91 -38.24 36.42 15.98
C GLU A 91 -37.58 36.71 17.35
N SER A 92 -38.24 37.62 18.09
CA SER A 92 -38.52 37.72 19.54
C SER A 92 -37.67 36.90 20.54
N PHE A 93 -37.19 37.41 21.68
CA PHE A 93 -37.87 37.76 22.95
C PHE A 93 -36.80 38.20 24.00
N PRO A 94 -37.14 38.58 25.26
CA PRO A 94 -37.81 39.80 25.74
C PRO A 94 -36.88 40.69 26.63
N ASP A 95 -37.39 41.87 26.94
CA ASP A 95 -36.83 42.96 27.74
C ASP A 95 -36.77 42.64 29.26
N TYR A 96 -35.65 42.96 29.93
CA TYR A 96 -35.64 43.22 31.38
C TYR A 96 -34.58 44.25 31.78
N THR A 97 -35.04 45.12 32.66
CA THR A 97 -34.54 46.41 33.14
C THR A 97 -33.36 46.36 34.12
N THR A 98 -32.53 47.40 33.99
CA THR A 98 -31.69 48.16 34.95
C THR A 98 -31.71 47.80 36.45
N GLU A 99 -30.52 47.54 37.02
CA GLU A 99 -30.18 47.75 38.45
C GLU A 99 -28.67 48.16 38.54
N PRO A 100 -28.29 49.18 39.35
CA PRO A 100 -26.91 49.71 39.42
C PRO A 100 -26.08 49.06 40.54
N PHE A 101 -24.81 48.73 40.28
CA PHE A 101 -23.87 48.18 41.28
C PHE A 101 -22.85 49.25 41.75
N PRO A 102 -22.41 49.27 43.03
CA PRO A 102 -21.73 50.42 43.63
C PRO A 102 -20.23 50.50 43.32
N GLU A 103 -19.73 51.73 43.28
CA GLU A 103 -18.32 52.12 43.32
C GLU A 103 -17.66 51.75 44.66
N ASP A 104 -16.72 50.79 44.64
CA ASP A 104 -15.42 50.84 45.36
C ASP A 104 -14.67 49.50 45.19
N LEU A 105 -13.65 49.47 44.31
CA LEU A 105 -12.36 48.87 44.65
C LEU A 105 -11.31 49.31 43.63
N SER A 106 -10.27 49.99 44.12
CA SER A 106 -9.17 50.48 43.29
C SER A 106 -7.92 49.56 43.38
N VAL A 107 -7.36 49.29 42.19
CA VAL A 107 -5.96 48.86 41.86
C VAL A 107 -5.64 47.35 42.01
N PRO A 108 -4.85 46.68 41.10
CA PRO A 108 -4.00 47.17 39.99
C PRO A 108 -4.31 46.59 38.59
N GLU A 109 -4.02 47.35 37.53
CA GLU A 109 -3.70 46.75 36.21
C GLU A 109 -2.53 45.78 36.39
N PRO A 110 -2.67 44.50 35.98
CA PRO A 110 -2.43 44.15 34.58
C PRO A 110 -3.20 42.88 34.14
N PHE A 111 -4.52 42.94 33.91
CA PHE A 111 -5.22 41.78 33.30
C PHE A 111 -6.59 42.13 32.70
N VAL A 112 -6.72 43.22 31.94
CA VAL A 112 -7.89 43.41 31.06
C VAL A 112 -7.48 43.03 29.66
N GLN A 113 -7.88 41.81 29.31
CA GLN A 113 -7.71 41.15 28.03
C GLN A 113 -8.14 42.04 26.87
N ASN A 114 -7.17 42.58 26.13
CA ASN A 114 -7.40 43.07 24.79
C ASN A 114 -7.95 41.88 23.97
N ASN A 115 -9.24 41.93 23.66
CA ASN A 115 -9.88 41.03 22.70
C ASN A 115 -9.18 41.19 21.35
N PHE A 116 -8.16 40.37 21.15
CA PHE A 116 -7.29 40.34 19.98
C PHE A 116 -8.05 39.66 18.83
N MET A 117 -9.10 40.30 18.31
CA MET A 117 -9.70 39.89 17.06
C MET A 117 -8.67 40.14 15.95
N ARG A 118 -7.92 39.11 15.55
CA ARG A 118 -6.92 39.22 14.48
C ARG A 118 -7.64 39.49 13.16
N ILE A 119 -7.28 40.60 12.52
CA ILE A 119 -7.81 40.99 11.21
C ILE A 119 -7.04 40.22 10.14
N CYS A 120 -7.74 39.58 9.20
CA CYS A 120 -7.10 38.93 8.05
C CYS A 120 -6.50 39.99 7.13
N SER A 121 -5.22 39.83 6.76
CA SER A 121 -4.56 40.77 5.83
C SER A 121 -4.75 40.35 4.37
N GLU A 122 -4.80 39.06 4.08
CA GLU A 122 -5.01 38.49 2.74
C GLU A 122 -6.06 37.36 2.76
N GLU A 123 -6.53 36.93 1.58
CA GLU A 123 -7.38 35.75 1.43
C GLU A 123 -6.58 34.45 1.60
N PRO A 124 -7.19 33.37 2.15
CA PRO A 124 -6.48 32.13 2.41
C PRO A 124 -6.03 31.46 1.11
N LYS A 125 -4.72 31.23 0.98
CA LYS A 125 -4.11 30.54 -0.16
C LYS A 125 -3.92 29.05 0.16
N PHE A 126 -4.50 28.19 -0.66
CA PHE A 126 -4.40 26.73 -0.54
C PHE A 126 -3.58 26.15 -1.68
N GLN A 127 -2.53 25.40 -1.34
CA GLN A 127 -1.71 24.70 -2.33
C GLN A 127 -1.71 23.19 -2.07
N SER A 128 -1.58 22.42 -3.13
CA SER A 128 -1.38 20.98 -3.07
C SER A 128 0.12 20.67 -3.00
N HIS A 129 0.56 19.90 -2.02
CA HIS A 129 1.94 19.40 -1.95
C HIS A 129 1.96 17.96 -2.46
N PHE A 130 2.98 17.60 -3.24
CA PHE A 130 3.19 16.20 -3.62
C PHE A 130 3.75 15.44 -2.42
N PRO A 131 3.12 14.36 -1.93
CA PRO A 131 3.56 13.71 -0.71
C PRO A 131 4.89 12.99 -0.93
N GLU A 132 5.82 13.10 0.04
CA GLU A 132 7.14 12.47 0.01
C GLU A 132 7.11 10.93 0.16
N THR A 133 5.93 10.36 0.38
CA THR A 133 5.72 8.92 0.56
C THR A 133 6.12 8.09 -0.66
N TRP A 134 6.23 8.70 -1.84
CA TRP A 134 6.66 8.02 -3.06
C TRP A 134 8.07 7.42 -2.96
N ILE A 135 8.97 8.05 -2.19
CA ILE A 135 10.35 7.56 -2.01
C ILE A 135 10.33 6.26 -1.21
N TRP A 136 9.59 6.26 -0.10
CA TRP A 136 9.46 5.12 0.80
C TRP A 136 8.77 3.92 0.16
N ILE A 137 7.92 4.16 -0.84
CA ILE A 137 7.24 3.12 -1.61
C ILE A 137 8.11 2.60 -2.77
N SER A 138 8.74 3.51 -3.52
CA SER A 138 9.50 3.15 -4.72
C SER A 138 10.82 2.44 -4.43
N GLY A 139 11.49 2.76 -3.32
CA GLY A 139 12.75 2.11 -2.93
C GLY A 139 12.61 0.58 -2.76
N PRO A 140 11.73 0.09 -1.87
CA PRO A 140 11.46 -1.34 -1.70
C PRO A 140 10.96 -2.01 -2.98
N LEU A 141 10.12 -1.32 -3.75
CA LEU A 141 9.62 -1.82 -5.04
C LEU A 141 10.77 -2.04 -6.05
N CYS A 142 11.70 -1.09 -6.14
CA CYS A 142 12.88 -1.21 -6.99
C CYS A 142 13.76 -2.38 -6.56
N LEU A 143 14.03 -2.52 -5.25
CA LEU A 143 14.79 -3.64 -4.70
C LEU A 143 14.13 -4.99 -5.05
N TYR A 144 12.81 -5.09 -4.90
CA TYR A 144 12.05 -6.27 -5.29
C TYR A 144 12.19 -6.57 -6.79
N CYS A 145 12.07 -5.56 -7.65
CA CYS A 145 12.24 -5.71 -9.10
C CYS A 145 13.64 -6.23 -9.46
N VAL A 146 14.69 -5.69 -8.83
CA VAL A 146 16.08 -6.14 -9.04
C VAL A 146 16.26 -7.59 -8.60
N GLU A 147 15.73 -7.95 -7.43
CA GLU A 147 15.79 -9.31 -6.88
C GLU A 147 15.04 -10.31 -7.79
N ARG A 148 13.86 -9.92 -8.28
CA ARG A 148 13.07 -10.72 -9.23
C ARG A 148 13.75 -10.85 -10.59
N LEU A 149 14.33 -9.77 -11.14
CA LEU A 149 15.09 -9.79 -12.39
C LEU A 149 16.33 -10.67 -12.26
N TYR A 150 17.05 -10.58 -11.13
CA TYR A 150 18.19 -11.44 -10.86
C TYR A 150 17.81 -12.93 -10.86
N ARG A 151 16.69 -13.30 -10.22
CA ARG A 151 16.18 -14.69 -10.29
C ARG A 151 15.79 -15.11 -11.70
N TYR A 152 15.18 -14.21 -12.48
CA TYR A 152 14.83 -14.47 -13.87
C TYR A 152 16.06 -14.72 -14.75
N LEU A 153 17.12 -13.90 -14.58
CA LEU A 153 18.38 -14.03 -15.30
C LEU A 153 19.21 -15.26 -14.86
N ARG A 154 19.08 -15.70 -13.60
CA ARG A 154 19.88 -16.79 -13.02
C ARG A 154 19.51 -18.22 -13.48
N SER A 155 18.65 -18.34 -14.49
CA SER A 155 18.51 -19.51 -15.37
C SER A 155 17.97 -20.81 -14.77
N ASN A 156 16.82 -21.23 -15.33
CA ASN A 156 16.23 -22.56 -15.23
C ASN A 156 16.88 -23.49 -16.26
N LYS A 157 18.07 -24.03 -15.96
CA LYS A 157 18.62 -25.11 -16.80
C LYS A 157 17.72 -26.35 -16.68
N PRO A 158 17.25 -26.94 -17.80
CA PRO A 158 16.43 -28.16 -17.75
C PRO A 158 17.25 -29.30 -17.15
N VAL A 159 16.58 -30.17 -16.38
CA VAL A 159 17.17 -31.33 -15.73
C VAL A 159 16.38 -32.56 -16.17
N THR A 160 17.07 -33.64 -16.50
CA THR A 160 16.43 -34.90 -16.91
C THR A 160 16.08 -35.73 -15.68
N ILE A 161 14.81 -36.12 -15.56
CA ILE A 161 14.33 -37.02 -14.50
C ILE A 161 14.59 -38.47 -14.93
N THR A 162 15.30 -39.23 -14.11
CA THR A 162 15.67 -40.62 -14.41
C THR A 162 14.67 -41.63 -13.85
N SER A 163 14.17 -41.39 -12.63
CA SER A 163 13.20 -42.28 -12.00
C SER A 163 12.44 -41.59 -10.87
N VAL A 164 11.20 -42.00 -10.67
CA VAL A 164 10.35 -41.60 -9.56
C VAL A 164 9.97 -42.84 -8.77
N ILE A 165 10.23 -42.85 -7.47
CA ILE A 165 9.97 -43.98 -6.57
C ILE A 165 9.05 -43.50 -5.45
N SER A 166 7.89 -44.11 -5.29
CA SER A 166 6.98 -43.85 -4.17
C SER A 166 7.31 -44.74 -2.98
N HIS A 167 7.30 -44.16 -1.79
CA HIS A 167 7.52 -44.84 -0.51
C HIS A 167 6.20 -44.94 0.29
N PRO A 168 6.02 -46.00 1.11
CA PRO A 168 4.76 -46.25 1.83
C PRO A 168 4.41 -45.17 2.86
N SER A 169 5.36 -44.33 3.29
CA SER A 169 5.14 -43.23 4.23
C SER A 169 4.65 -41.92 3.58
N ASN A 170 3.97 -42.02 2.43
CA ASN A 170 3.50 -40.86 1.67
C ASN A 170 4.67 -39.91 1.29
N VAL A 171 5.77 -40.49 0.83
CA VAL A 171 6.99 -39.80 0.42
C VAL A 171 7.37 -40.25 -0.98
N LEU A 172 7.84 -39.34 -1.81
CA LEU A 172 8.21 -39.61 -3.19
C LEU A 172 9.66 -39.18 -3.41
N GLU A 173 10.43 -40.10 -3.98
CA GLU A 173 11.84 -39.96 -4.27
C GLU A 173 12.01 -39.71 -5.77
N VAL A 174 12.43 -38.50 -6.13
CA VAL A 174 12.72 -38.12 -7.52
C VAL A 174 14.22 -38.17 -7.74
N ARG A 175 14.66 -38.95 -8.73
CA ARG A 175 16.06 -39.01 -9.16
C ARG A 175 16.24 -38.20 -10.43
N MET A 176 17.21 -37.30 -10.41
CA MET A 176 17.46 -36.38 -11.52
C MET A 176 18.96 -36.24 -11.80
N ILE A 177 19.31 -36.00 -13.06
CA ILE A 177 20.70 -35.84 -13.52
C ILE A 177 20.87 -34.44 -14.08
N LYS A 178 21.87 -33.73 -13.57
CA LYS A 178 22.23 -32.36 -13.97
C LYS A 178 23.71 -32.28 -14.33
N ASP A 179 24.01 -31.72 -15.49
CA ASP A 179 25.38 -31.52 -15.96
C ASP A 179 26.15 -30.54 -15.05
N ASP A 180 27.42 -30.83 -14.80
CA ASP A 180 28.35 -30.03 -13.97
C ASP A 180 27.86 -29.69 -12.55
N PHE A 181 26.96 -30.51 -11.99
CA PHE A 181 26.42 -30.28 -10.66
C PHE A 181 27.21 -31.00 -9.57
N LYS A 182 27.92 -30.23 -8.74
CA LYS A 182 28.57 -30.74 -7.52
C LYS A 182 27.70 -30.43 -6.30
N ALA A 183 26.91 -31.41 -5.87
CA ALA A 183 26.13 -31.30 -4.65
C ALA A 183 27.03 -31.37 -3.40
N ARG A 184 26.74 -30.55 -2.38
CA ARG A 184 27.31 -30.69 -1.03
C ARG A 184 26.22 -31.12 -0.04
N PRO A 185 26.54 -31.94 0.98
CA PRO A 185 25.58 -32.29 2.02
C PRO A 185 24.98 -31.04 2.69
N GLY A 186 23.68 -31.05 2.94
CA GLY A 186 22.96 -29.93 3.56
C GLY A 186 22.50 -28.83 2.60
N GLN A 187 22.81 -28.92 1.31
CA GLN A 187 22.26 -28.01 0.31
C GLN A 187 20.83 -28.41 -0.09
N TYR A 188 20.03 -27.40 -0.46
CA TYR A 188 18.73 -27.59 -1.09
C TYR A 188 18.78 -27.10 -2.54
N VAL A 189 17.86 -27.61 -3.36
CA VAL A 189 17.61 -27.12 -4.71
C VAL A 189 16.19 -26.64 -4.82
N ILE A 190 15.97 -25.71 -5.73
CA ILE A 190 14.65 -25.21 -6.07
C ILE A 190 14.25 -25.89 -7.38
N LEU A 191 13.12 -26.60 -7.37
CA LEU A 191 12.54 -27.16 -8.58
C LEU A 191 11.47 -26.25 -9.15
N HIS A 192 11.46 -26.16 -10.48
CA HIS A 192 10.48 -25.45 -11.28
C HIS A 192 9.79 -26.47 -12.20
N CYS A 193 8.49 -26.71 -12.02
CA CYS A 193 7.73 -27.67 -12.84
C CYS A 193 6.67 -26.94 -13.69
N PRO A 194 6.99 -26.58 -14.95
CA PRO A 194 6.12 -25.78 -15.79
C PRO A 194 4.81 -26.49 -16.20
N ARG A 195 4.69 -27.81 -16.00
CA ARG A 195 3.46 -28.57 -16.30
C ARG A 195 2.32 -28.30 -15.32
N VAL A 196 2.63 -27.79 -14.13
CA VAL A 196 1.66 -27.62 -13.04
C VAL A 196 1.55 -26.17 -12.63
N SER A 197 2.68 -25.49 -12.48
CA SER A 197 2.70 -24.03 -12.46
C SER A 197 4.01 -23.54 -13.06
N ALA A 198 3.89 -22.70 -14.08
CA ALA A 198 5.04 -22.07 -14.73
C ALA A 198 5.81 -21.10 -13.82
N LEU A 199 5.36 -20.86 -12.58
CA LEU A 199 5.84 -19.77 -11.74
C LEU A 199 6.10 -20.18 -10.29
N GLU A 200 5.73 -21.40 -9.90
CA GLU A 200 6.07 -21.96 -8.60
C GLU A 200 7.48 -22.54 -8.56
N SER A 201 8.09 -22.41 -7.38
CA SER A 201 9.47 -22.81 -7.13
C SER A 201 9.54 -23.37 -5.73
N HIS A 202 9.72 -24.68 -5.62
CA HIS A 202 9.67 -25.37 -4.32
C HIS A 202 11.06 -25.85 -3.91
N PRO A 203 11.50 -25.53 -2.68
CA PRO A 203 12.77 -26.00 -2.17
C PRO A 203 12.66 -27.47 -1.76
N PHE A 204 13.62 -28.28 -2.21
CA PHE A 204 13.76 -29.68 -1.86
C PHE A 204 15.18 -29.94 -1.36
N THR A 205 15.29 -30.69 -0.26
CA THR A 205 16.58 -31.09 0.30
C THR A 205 17.22 -32.14 -0.60
N LEU A 206 18.51 -31.97 -0.87
CA LEU A 206 19.30 -32.95 -1.60
C LEU A 206 19.68 -34.11 -0.67
N THR A 207 19.38 -35.32 -1.11
CA THR A 207 20.00 -36.53 -0.56
C THR A 207 20.94 -37.12 -1.62
N MET A 208 22.15 -37.48 -1.21
CA MET A 208 23.11 -38.16 -2.08
C MET A 208 23.17 -39.62 -1.70
N ASN A 209 23.13 -40.48 -2.72
CA ASN A 209 23.56 -41.87 -2.57
C ASN A 209 24.80 -42.06 -3.44
N THR A 210 25.96 -42.23 -2.80
CA THR A 210 27.27 -42.38 -3.44
C THR A 210 27.47 -43.75 -4.12
N ALA A 211 26.46 -44.63 -4.11
CA ALA A 211 26.58 -46.01 -4.58
C ALA A 211 26.40 -46.21 -6.11
N LYS A 212 26.13 -45.18 -6.92
CA LYS A 212 25.95 -45.31 -8.37
C LYS A 212 26.92 -44.44 -9.17
N THR A 213 27.43 -45.01 -10.26
CA THR A 213 28.47 -44.48 -11.18
C THR A 213 28.11 -43.19 -11.92
N MET A 214 26.84 -42.77 -11.89
CA MET A 214 26.39 -41.43 -12.24
C MET A 214 25.77 -40.83 -10.99
N ASN A 215 26.29 -39.72 -10.48
CA ASN A 215 25.81 -39.04 -9.26
C ASN A 215 24.34 -38.60 -9.45
N PRO A 216 23.33 -39.40 -9.04
CA PRO A 216 21.95 -39.03 -9.22
C PRO A 216 21.59 -38.10 -8.06
N VAL A 217 21.07 -36.93 -8.37
CA VAL A 217 20.51 -36.07 -7.33
C VAL A 217 19.19 -36.69 -6.89
N ILE A 218 19.08 -37.03 -5.61
CA ILE A 218 17.87 -37.59 -5.02
C ILE A 218 17.14 -36.47 -4.28
N LEU A 219 15.85 -36.32 -4.55
CA LEU A 219 14.96 -35.40 -3.85
C LEU A 219 13.90 -36.21 -3.13
N ILE A 220 13.60 -35.82 -1.90
CA ILE A 220 12.60 -36.47 -1.05
C ILE A 220 11.54 -35.42 -0.69
N SER A 221 10.27 -35.69 -1.01
CA SER A 221 9.13 -34.85 -0.62
C SER A 221 7.90 -35.67 -0.26
N ARG A 222 6.93 -35.07 0.43
CA ARG A 222 5.63 -35.70 0.67
C ARG A 222 4.86 -35.90 -0.64
N ASN A 223 4.16 -37.03 -0.77
CA ASN A 223 3.44 -37.42 -1.98
C ASN A 223 2.37 -36.39 -2.38
N ASN A 224 1.63 -35.82 -1.41
CA ASN A 224 0.61 -34.79 -1.68
C ASN A 224 1.17 -33.47 -2.23
N VAL A 225 2.49 -33.26 -2.09
CA VAL A 225 3.18 -32.12 -2.70
C VAL A 225 3.49 -32.47 -4.15
N ILE A 226 4.04 -33.66 -4.42
CA ILE A 226 4.46 -34.07 -5.78
C ILE A 226 3.32 -34.55 -6.67
N GLU A 227 2.23 -35.12 -6.15
CA GLU A 227 1.04 -35.46 -6.95
C GLU A 227 0.34 -34.23 -7.54
N ARG A 228 0.66 -33.04 -7.04
CA ARG A 228 0.27 -31.80 -7.71
C ARG A 228 1.22 -31.43 -8.84
N TYR A 229 2.48 -31.87 -8.89
CA TYR A 229 3.57 -31.47 -9.80
C TYR A 229 3.83 -32.44 -10.98
#